data_AF-D7CF89-F1
#
_entry.id   AF-D7CF89-F1
#
_cell.length_a   1.000
_cell.length_b   1.000
_cell.length_c   1.000
_cell.angle_alpha   90.00
_cell.angle_beta   90.00
_cell.angle_gamma   90.00
#
_symmetry.space_group_name_H-M   'P 1'
#
loop_
_entity.id
_entity.type
_entity.pdbx_description
1 polymer ?
#
loop_
_entity_poly.entity_id
_entity_poly.type
_entity_poly.pdbx_seq_one_letter_code
_entity_poly.pdbx_strand_id
1 'polypeptide(L)'
;MKTKLSARVLAAPLVLLTLTGCSMTDNGSDIPSAGTSTSSDAADKVEGVSSGLYDLIGVKGKTSDSRATVTECSGKDPDKYFRILHPWSFTPASSSDLEAAMQRLREALPRHG
;
A
#
# COMPACT_ATOMS: atom_id res chain seq x y z
N MET A 1 -46.51 16.78 55.52
CA MET A 1 -45.16 16.15 55.39
C MET A 1 -44.99 15.66 53.96
N LYS A 2 -43.90 16.05 53.29
CA LYS A 2 -43.54 15.70 51.91
C LYS A 2 -42.34 14.76 51.92
N THR A 3 -42.39 13.62 51.22
CA THR A 3 -41.21 12.87 50.73
C THR A 3 -41.64 12.05 49.52
N LYS A 4 -41.42 12.55 48.29
CA LYS A 4 -40.24 12.42 47.40
C LYS A 4 -40.14 11.04 46.74
N LEU A 5 -40.57 10.99 45.46
CA LEU A 5 -40.41 9.88 44.53
C LEU A 5 -38.96 9.83 44.03
N SER A 6 -38.31 8.68 44.16
CA SER A 6 -36.92 8.45 43.75
C SER A 6 -36.90 7.96 42.30
N ALA A 7 -36.29 8.73 41.40
CA ALA A 7 -36.04 8.33 40.02
C ALA A 7 -34.63 7.75 39.90
N ARG A 8 -34.52 6.46 39.56
CA ARG A 8 -33.22 5.85 39.20
C ARG A 8 -32.94 6.10 37.73
N VAL A 9 -32.01 7.02 37.45
CA VAL A 9 -31.41 7.19 36.13
C VAL A 9 -30.32 6.12 35.97
N LEU A 10 -30.60 5.10 35.16
CA LEU A 10 -29.60 4.13 34.71
C LEU A 10 -28.75 4.81 33.62
N ALA A 11 -27.56 5.26 33.98
CA ALA A 11 -26.55 5.71 33.02
C ALA A 11 -25.91 4.47 32.37
N ALA A 12 -26.17 4.24 31.08
CA ALA A 12 -25.47 3.25 30.28
C ALA A 12 -24.13 3.86 29.78
N PRO A 13 -22.98 3.19 29.96
CA PRO A 13 -21.71 3.70 29.45
C PRO A 13 -21.63 3.48 27.94
N LEU A 14 -21.55 4.57 27.18
CA LEU A 14 -21.19 4.58 25.77
C LEU A 14 -19.69 4.24 25.68
N VAL A 15 -19.34 2.98 25.45
CA VAL A 15 -17.95 2.58 25.19
C VAL A 15 -17.63 2.95 23.74
N LEU A 16 -17.02 4.13 23.56
CA LEU A 16 -16.50 4.59 22.29
C LEU A 16 -15.25 3.77 21.95
N LEU A 17 -15.40 2.70 21.15
CA LEU A 17 -14.27 1.98 20.58
C LEU A 17 -13.58 2.89 19.56
N THR A 18 -12.56 3.62 19.99
CA THR A 18 -11.67 4.33 19.08
C THR A 18 -10.89 3.29 18.28
N LEU A 19 -11.33 3.01 17.04
CA LEU A 19 -10.49 2.38 16.02
C LEU A 19 -9.34 3.36 15.70
N THR A 20 -8.32 3.42 16.55
CA THR A 20 -7.04 4.02 16.19
C THR A 20 -6.31 3.01 15.30
N GLY A 21 -6.66 3.01 14.02
CA GLY A 21 -5.87 2.35 12.98
C GLY A 21 -4.60 3.15 12.71
N CYS A 22 -3.68 3.17 13.67
CA CYS A 22 -2.31 3.60 13.40
C CYS A 22 -1.62 2.46 12.64
N SER A 23 -1.37 2.64 11.34
CA SER A 23 -0.41 1.76 10.66
C SER A 23 0.95 1.95 11.33
N MET A 24 1.55 0.87 11.83
CA MET A 24 2.95 0.90 12.21
C MET A 24 3.76 1.12 10.93
N THR A 25 4.31 2.31 10.74
CA THR A 25 5.46 2.48 9.85
C THR A 25 6.62 1.82 10.56
N ASP A 26 6.92 0.58 10.18
CA ASP A 26 8.12 -0.10 10.63
C ASP A 26 9.33 0.68 10.09
N ASN A 27 10.06 1.34 10.98
CA ASN A 27 11.20 2.21 10.64
C ASN A 27 12.48 1.41 10.35
N GLY A 28 12.35 0.11 10.11
CA GLY A 28 13.45 -0.85 9.99
C GLY A 28 13.11 -2.00 9.05
N SER A 29 12.61 -1.72 7.85
CA SER A 29 12.78 -2.70 6.77
C SER A 29 14.17 -2.48 6.18
N ASP A 30 15.12 -3.35 6.52
CA ASP A 30 16.29 -3.58 5.69
C ASP A 30 15.77 -4.04 4.32
N ILE A 31 15.52 -3.09 3.41
CA ILE A 31 15.17 -3.42 2.03
C ILE A 31 16.36 -4.23 1.49
N PRO A 32 16.16 -5.49 1.08
CA PRO A 32 17.25 -6.33 0.64
C PRO A 32 17.94 -5.70 -0.56
N SER A 33 19.25 -5.85 -0.63
CA SER A 33 20.01 -5.38 -1.79
C SER A 33 19.58 -6.18 -3.03
N ALA A 34 19.19 -5.48 -4.09
CA ALA A 34 18.89 -6.07 -5.40
C ALA A 34 20.16 -6.36 -6.23
N GLY A 35 21.36 -6.20 -5.65
CA GLY A 35 22.65 -6.35 -6.33
C GLY A 35 23.19 -5.05 -6.94
N THR A 36 24.13 -5.18 -7.88
CA THR A 36 24.77 -4.06 -8.58
C THR A 36 24.20 -3.91 -9.98
N SER A 37 23.82 -2.68 -10.34
CA SER A 37 23.25 -2.33 -11.64
C SER A 37 23.49 -0.85 -11.93
N THR A 38 23.34 -0.43 -13.18
CA THR A 38 23.16 0.99 -13.48
C THR A 38 21.75 1.41 -13.06
N SER A 39 21.55 2.72 -12.81
CA SER A 39 20.22 3.25 -12.47
C SER A 39 19.20 3.05 -13.60
N SER A 40 19.64 3.14 -14.86
CA SER A 40 18.79 2.88 -16.03
C SER A 40 18.34 1.43 -16.11
N ASP A 41 19.27 0.48 -16.04
CA ASP A 41 18.92 -0.95 -16.12
C ASP A 41 18.05 -1.39 -14.93
N ALA A 42 18.27 -0.78 -13.75
CA ALA A 42 17.44 -1.02 -12.58
C ALA A 42 16.03 -0.43 -12.76
N ALA A 43 15.92 0.76 -13.37
CA ALA A 43 14.64 1.38 -13.71
C ALA A 43 13.84 0.49 -14.67
N ASP A 44 14.45 0.05 -15.77
CA ASP A 44 13.80 -0.80 -16.76
C ASP A 44 13.30 -2.12 -16.16
N LYS A 45 14.09 -2.74 -15.28
CA LYS A 45 13.69 -3.96 -14.55
C LYS A 45 12.49 -3.72 -13.64
N VAL A 46 12.47 -2.61 -12.91
CA VAL A 46 11.34 -2.26 -12.02
C VAL A 46 10.09 -1.93 -12.81
N GLU A 47 10.20 -1.26 -13.95
CA GLU A 47 9.08 -1.02 -14.87
C GLU A 47 8.54 -2.34 -15.44
N GLY A 48 9.42 -3.29 -15.79
CA GLY A 48 9.03 -4.63 -16.21
C GLY A 48 8.26 -5.41 -15.14
N VAL A 49 8.78 -5.45 -13.91
CA VAL A 49 8.09 -6.09 -12.77
C VAL A 49 6.74 -5.40 -12.50
N SER A 50 6.69 -4.07 -12.55
CA SER A 50 5.46 -3.30 -12.36
C SER A 50 4.41 -3.58 -13.44
N SER A 51 4.86 -3.76 -14.69
CA SER A 51 3.99 -4.14 -15.81
C SER A 51 3.43 -5.55 -15.60
N GLY A 52 4.22 -6.48 -15.06
CA GLY A 52 3.73 -7.79 -14.63
C GLY A 52 2.61 -7.68 -13.59
N LEU A 53 2.74 -6.79 -12.60
CA LEU A 53 1.65 -6.53 -11.64
C LEU A 53 0.38 -6.02 -12.32
N TYR A 54 0.50 -5.13 -13.31
CA TYR A 54 -0.63 -4.67 -14.11
C TYR A 54 -1.32 -5.82 -14.85
N ASP A 55 -0.57 -6.75 -15.44
CA ASP A 55 -1.14 -7.92 -16.12
C ASP A 55 -1.91 -8.83 -15.15
N LEU A 56 -1.43 -8.97 -13.91
CA LEU A 56 -2.09 -9.77 -12.88
C LEU A 56 -3.42 -9.18 -12.38
N ILE A 57 -3.61 -7.85 -12.46
CA ILE A 57 -4.87 -7.19 -12.08
C ILE A 57 -6.03 -7.73 -12.92
N GLY A 58 -5.79 -8.01 -14.21
CA GLY A 58 -6.69 -8.80 -15.05
C GLY A 58 -8.11 -8.25 -15.25
N VAL A 59 -8.32 -6.94 -15.02
CA VAL A 59 -9.56 -6.22 -15.32
C VAL A 59 -9.26 -4.95 -16.12
N LYS A 60 -10.24 -4.43 -16.85
CA LYS A 60 -10.05 -3.20 -17.62
C LYS A 60 -9.91 -1.99 -16.70
N GLY A 61 -9.02 -1.08 -17.04
CA GLY A 61 -8.81 0.17 -16.30
C GLY A 61 -7.76 1.06 -16.94
N LYS A 62 -7.42 2.14 -16.24
CA LYS A 62 -6.39 3.10 -16.63
C LYS A 62 -5.31 3.17 -15.58
N THR A 63 -4.08 3.32 -16.01
CA THR A 63 -2.95 3.62 -15.13
C THR A 63 -2.66 5.12 -15.16
N SER A 64 -2.01 5.62 -14.12
CA SER A 64 -1.31 6.91 -14.21
C SER A 64 -0.12 6.78 -15.16
N ASP A 65 0.18 7.84 -15.92
CA ASP A 65 1.40 7.92 -16.71
C ASP A 65 2.58 8.29 -15.81
N SER A 66 3.22 7.29 -15.20
CA SER A 66 4.45 7.47 -14.43
C SER A 66 5.57 6.60 -14.95
N ARG A 67 6.80 7.05 -14.70
CA ARG A 67 8.04 6.32 -14.99
C ARG A 67 8.76 6.00 -13.71
N ALA A 68 9.63 5.01 -13.75
CA ALA A 68 10.53 4.74 -12.65
C ALA A 68 11.44 5.96 -12.38
N THR A 69 11.69 6.23 -11.10
CA THR A 69 12.55 7.31 -10.63
C THR A 69 13.64 6.79 -9.73
N VAL A 70 14.80 7.43 -9.78
CA VAL A 70 15.93 7.15 -8.89
C VAL A 70 15.72 7.95 -7.61
N THR A 71 15.98 7.33 -6.46
CA THR A 71 15.93 7.98 -5.16
C THR A 71 17.13 7.56 -4.33
N GLU A 72 17.60 8.45 -3.48
CA GLU A 72 18.75 8.19 -2.63
C GLU A 72 18.42 7.21 -1.48
N CYS A 73 19.45 6.49 -1.05
CA CYS A 73 19.39 5.66 0.15
C CYS A 73 19.86 6.47 1.36
N SER A 74 18.95 6.73 2.32
CA SER A 74 19.29 7.49 3.53
C SER A 74 20.47 6.85 4.28
N GLY A 75 21.45 7.66 4.65
CA GLY A 75 22.65 7.19 5.36
C GLY A 75 23.63 6.37 4.50
N LYS A 76 23.50 6.35 3.16
CA LYS A 76 24.43 5.68 2.25
C LYS A 76 25.05 6.67 1.26
N ASP A 77 26.19 6.29 0.69
CA ASP A 77 26.90 7.03 -0.35
C ASP A 77 26.02 7.11 -1.63
N PRO A 78 25.56 8.31 -2.04
CA PRO A 78 24.62 8.45 -3.16
C PRO A 78 25.23 8.09 -4.51
N ASP A 79 26.56 8.09 -4.64
CA ASP A 79 27.24 7.68 -5.88
C ASP A 79 27.32 6.15 -6.03
N LYS A 80 27.15 5.43 -4.92
CA LYS A 80 27.24 3.95 -4.87
C LYS A 80 25.91 3.26 -4.61
N TYR A 81 24.97 3.92 -3.94
CA TYR A 81 23.73 3.33 -3.47
C TYR A 81 22.54 4.19 -3.88
N PHE A 82 21.62 3.56 -4.60
CA PHE A 82 20.36 4.17 -4.99
C PHE A 82 19.22 3.15 -4.85
N ARG A 83 17.99 3.65 -4.84
CA ARG A 83 16.78 2.85 -5.00
C ARG A 83 16.03 3.33 -6.23
N ILE A 84 15.27 2.43 -6.83
CA ILE A 84 14.31 2.77 -7.87
C ILE A 84 12.93 2.69 -7.26
N LEU A 85 12.13 3.74 -7.48
CA LEU A 85 10.71 3.77 -7.15
C LEU A 85 9.92 3.88 -8.44
N HIS A 86 8.84 3.12 -8.56
CA HIS A 86 7.91 3.26 -9.69
C HIS A 86 6.47 3.38 -9.14
N PRO A 87 6.13 4.53 -8.53
CA PRO A 87 4.78 4.73 -8.04
C PRO A 87 3.83 4.96 -9.21
N TRP A 88 2.72 4.22 -9.22
CA TRP A 88 1.63 4.40 -10.18
C TRP A 88 0.30 4.02 -9.52
N SER A 89 -0.80 4.51 -10.08
CA SER A 89 -2.15 4.15 -9.64
C SER A 89 -2.91 3.42 -10.73
N PHE A 90 -3.69 2.41 -10.36
CA PHE A 90 -4.68 1.78 -11.23
C PHE A 90 -6.08 2.28 -10.89
N THR A 91 -6.85 2.69 -11.90
CA THR A 91 -8.28 2.99 -11.77
C THR A 91 -9.06 2.01 -12.63
N PRO A 92 -9.86 1.10 -12.05
CA PRO A 92 -10.68 0.18 -12.83
C PRO A 92 -11.74 0.94 -13.63
N ALA A 93 -12.19 0.36 -14.74
CA ALA A 93 -13.22 0.94 -15.60
C ALA A 93 -14.57 1.09 -14.87
N SER A 94 -14.84 0.20 -13.91
CA SER A 94 -15.99 0.24 -13.01
C SER A 94 -15.55 0.00 -11.57
N SER A 95 -16.21 0.65 -10.61
CA SER A 95 -15.98 0.38 -9.18
C SER A 95 -16.34 -1.06 -8.79
N SER A 96 -17.26 -1.70 -9.52
CA SER A 96 -17.63 -3.11 -9.32
C SER A 96 -16.48 -4.08 -9.59
N ASP A 97 -15.47 -3.67 -10.36
CA ASP A 97 -14.37 -4.55 -10.77
C ASP A 97 -13.26 -4.62 -9.71
N LEU A 98 -13.33 -3.79 -8.66
CA LEU A 98 -12.30 -3.72 -7.62
C LEU A 98 -12.16 -5.05 -6.86
N GLU A 99 -13.28 -5.69 -6.50
CA GLU A 99 -13.26 -6.99 -5.81
C GLU A 99 -12.59 -8.06 -6.67
N ALA A 100 -12.95 -8.11 -7.96
CA ALA A 100 -12.35 -9.04 -8.92
C ALA A 100 -10.84 -8.78 -9.09
N ALA A 101 -10.42 -7.51 -9.23
CA ALA A 101 -9.02 -7.13 -9.32
C ALA A 101 -8.22 -7.62 -8.10
N MET A 102 -8.72 -7.34 -6.90
CA MET A 102 -8.06 -7.73 -5.65
C MET A 102 -8.02 -9.24 -5.46
N GLN A 103 -9.08 -9.96 -5.84
CA GLN A 103 -9.10 -11.43 -5.77
C GLN A 103 -8.07 -12.05 -6.72
N ARG A 104 -7.94 -11.55 -7.95
CA ARG A 104 -6.92 -12.02 -8.91
C ARG A 104 -5.51 -11.79 -8.39
N LEU A 105 -5.24 -10.59 -7.87
CA LEU A 105 -3.94 -10.28 -7.25
C LEU A 105 -3.63 -11.24 -6.10
N ARG A 106 -4.60 -11.48 -5.20
CA ARG A 106 -4.44 -12.40 -4.06
C ARG A 106 -4.05 -13.81 -4.50
N GLU A 107 -4.65 -14.30 -5.58
CA GLU A 107 -4.37 -15.64 -6.10
C GLU A 107 -3.06 -15.72 -6.89
N ALA A 108 -2.76 -14.70 -7.69
CA ALA A 108 -1.63 -14.73 -8.62
C ALA A 108 -0.30 -14.34 -7.98
N LEU A 109 -0.28 -13.35 -7.09
CA LEU A 109 0.98 -12.82 -6.51
C LEU A 109 1.86 -13.90 -5.87
N PRO A 110 1.36 -14.85 -5.07
CA PRO A 110 2.21 -15.89 -4.46
C PRO A 110 2.90 -16.82 -5.46
N ARG A 111 2.48 -16.82 -6.73
CA ARG A 111 3.06 -17.65 -7.80
C ARG A 111 4.02 -16.88 -8.70
N HIS A 112 3.97 -15.54 -8.64
CA HIS A 112 4.64 -14.65 -9.58
C HIS A 112 5.50 -13.58 -8.89
N GLY A 113 5.62 -13.62 -7.56
CA GLY A 113 6.36 -12.67 -6.72
C GLY A 113 7.27 -13.36 -5.72
#